data_AF-A0A9E0E0D8-F1
#
_entry.id   AF-A0A9E0E0D8-F1
#
_cell.length_a   1.000
_cell.length_b   1.000
_cell.length_c   1.000
_cell.angle_alpha   90.00
_cell.angle_beta   90.00
_cell.angle_gamma   90.00
#
_symmetry.space_group_name_H-M   'P 1'
#
loop_
_entity.id
_entity.type
_entity.pdbx_description
1 polymer ?
#
loop_
_entity_poly.entity_id
_entity_poly.type
_entity_poly.pdbx_seq_one_letter_code
_entity_poly.pdbx_strand_id
1 'polypeptide(L)' 'MQVPFLGNRKSFEDATELMKIFGAGAGNEAASRADKSRDLGNHVHFCHWRQIERMIFLLSIQAPIGTIH' A
#
# COMPACT_ATOMS: atom_id res chain seq x y z
N MET A 1 7.41 -6.33 -16.23
CA MET A 1 7.00 -5.59 -15.02
C MET A 1 6.29 -6.58 -14.11
N GLN A 2 6.84 -6.88 -12.94
CA GLN A 2 6.20 -7.81 -11.99
C GLN A 2 5.12 -7.04 -11.23
N VAL A 3 3.84 -7.35 -11.46
CA VAL A 3 2.74 -6.79 -10.69
C VAL A 3 2.84 -7.30 -9.24
N PRO A 4 2.83 -6.42 -8.22
CA PRO A 4 2.97 -6.86 -6.85
C PRO A 4 1.76 -7.71 -6.43
N PHE A 5 2.04 -8.76 -5.65
CA PHE A 5 1.01 -9.63 -5.11
C PHE A 5 0.15 -8.88 -4.09
N LEU A 6 -1.18 -8.98 -4.24
CA LEU A 6 -2.15 -8.39 -3.33
C LEU A 6 -2.61 -9.46 -2.33
N GLY A 7 -2.10 -9.40 -1.12
CA GLY A 7 -2.19 -10.50 -0.15
C GLY A 7 -3.52 -10.64 0.61
N ASN A 8 -4.31 -9.58 0.78
CA ASN A 8 -5.60 -9.67 1.47
C ASN A 8 -6.51 -8.45 1.20
N ARG A 9 -7.82 -8.62 1.45
CA ARG A 9 -8.85 -7.57 1.33
C ARG A 9 -8.64 -6.41 2.31
N LYS A 10 -8.14 -6.70 3.52
CA LYS A 10 -7.92 -5.67 4.55
C LYS A 10 -6.91 -4.62 4.09
N SER A 11 -5.81 -5.01 3.44
CA SER A 11 -4.82 -4.10 2.88
C SER A 11 -5.41 -3.19 1.79
N PHE A 12 -6.44 -3.64 1.07
CA PHE A 12 -7.16 -2.80 0.11
C PHE A 12 -8.03 -1.76 0.82
N GLU A 13 -8.76 -2.17 1.86
CA GLU A 13 -9.59 -1.27 2.67
C GLU A 13 -8.72 -0.20 3.37
N ASP A 14 -7.63 -0.61 4.00
CA ASP A 14 -6.66 0.29 4.65
C ASP A 14 -6.02 1.27 3.63
N ALA A 15 -5.68 0.80 2.42
CA ALA A 15 -5.16 1.65 1.35
C ALA A 15 -6.19 2.68 0.87
N THR A 16 -7.44 2.26 0.69
CA THR A 16 -8.54 3.14 0.28
C THR A 16 -8.84 4.20 1.33
N GLU A 17 -8.81 3.82 2.61
CA GLU A 17 -8.96 4.75 3.72
C GLU A 17 -7.84 5.79 3.74
N LEU A 18 -6.58 5.35 3.58
CA LEU A 18 -5.44 6.27 3.48
C LEU A 18 -5.57 7.21 2.28
N MET A 19 -5.95 6.71 1.11
CA MET A 19 -6.18 7.54 -0.08
C MET A 19 -7.30 8.56 0.14
N LYS A 20 -8.36 8.20 0.87
CA LYS A 20 -9.46 9.11 1.22
C LYS A 20 -9.02 10.22 2.18
N ILE A 21 -8.17 9.90 3.16
CA ILE A 21 -7.74 10.86 4.20
C ILE A 21 -6.58 11.75 3.69
N PHE A 22 -5.59 11.16 3.01
CA PHE A 22 -4.33 11.82 2.67
C PHE A 22 -4.18 12.16 1.19
N GLY A 23 -5.09 11.69 0.32
CA GLY A 23 -5.02 11.92 -1.12
C GLY A 23 -3.68 11.48 -1.71
N ALA A 24 -3.00 12.39 -2.43
CA ALA A 24 -1.68 12.14 -3.02
C ALA A 24 -0.60 11.79 -1.97
N GLY A 25 -0.78 12.18 -0.70
CA GLY A 25 0.15 11.87 0.38
C GLY A 25 0.01 10.45 0.96
N ALA A 26 -0.99 9.68 0.54
CA ALA A 26 -1.30 8.38 1.14
C ALA A 26 -0.13 7.37 1.08
N GLY A 27 0.64 7.38 -0.01
CA GLY A 27 1.83 6.53 -0.15
C GLY A 27 2.92 6.89 0.87
N ASN A 28 3.15 8.19 1.08
CA ASN A 28 4.13 8.68 2.06
C ASN A 28 3.72 8.33 3.49
N GLU A 29 2.43 8.41 3.80
CA GLU A 29 1.90 8.03 5.10
C GLU A 29 2.07 6.53 5.36
N ALA A 30 1.79 5.68 4.36
CA ALA A 30 2.03 4.24 4.48
C ALA A 30 3.52 3.92 4.70
N ALA A 31 4.43 4.59 3.97
CA ALA A 31 5.87 4.45 4.14
C ALA A 31 6.32 4.86 5.56
N SER A 32 5.83 6.00 6.06
CA SER A 32 6.11 6.48 7.41
C SER A 32 5.68 5.48 8.49
N ARG A 33 4.50 4.88 8.35
CA ARG A 33 4.01 3.83 9.28
C ARG A 33 4.84 2.54 9.20
N ALA A 34 5.31 2.19 8.00
CA ALA A 34 6.22 1.08 7.82
C ALA A 34 7.53 1.33 8.57
N ASP A 35 8.16 2.49 8.37
CA ASP A 35 9.43 2.83 9.00
C ASP A 35 9.30 2.87 10.52
N LYS A 36 8.23 3.47 11.06
CA LYS A 36 7.93 3.40 12.50
C LYS A 36 7.79 1.96 13.01
N SER A 37 7.16 1.08 12.23
CA SER A 37 7.00 -0.34 12.61
C SER A 37 8.35 -1.07 12.60
N ARG A 38 9.25 -0.74 11.66
CA ARG A 38 10.62 -1.26 11.62
C ARG A 38 11.41 -0.79 12.84
N ASP A 39 11.32 0.48 13.19
CA ASP A 39 12.07 1.05 14.32
C ASP A 39 11.63 0.44 15.66
N LEU A 40 10.38 -0.01 15.77
CA LEU A 40 9.86 -0.77 16.90
C LEU A 40 10.16 -2.28 16.85
N GLY A 41 10.88 -2.76 15.83
CA GLY A 41 11.15 -4.19 15.61
C GLY A 41 9.93 -5.02 15.22
N ASN A 42 8.81 -4.38 14.87
CA ASN A 42 7.58 -5.07 14.47
C ASN A 42 7.60 -5.35 12.96
N HIS A 43 8.24 -6.45 12.60
CA HIS A 43 8.38 -6.88 11.20
C HIS A 43 7.04 -7.23 10.53
N VAL A 44 6.03 -7.68 11.30
CA VAL A 44 4.70 -8.00 10.76
C VAL A 44 3.99 -6.74 10.27
N HIS A 45 3.93 -5.71 11.12
CA HIS A 45 3.34 -4.43 10.72
C HIS A 45 4.17 -3.71 9.66
N PHE A 46 5.50 -3.84 9.68
CA PHE A 46 6.33 -3.34 8.59
C PHE A 46 5.90 -3.93 7.24
N CYS A 47 5.79 -5.27 7.15
CA CYS A 47 5.35 -5.93 5.91
C CYS A 47 3.94 -5.51 5.49
N HIS A 48 3.01 -5.37 6.44
CA HIS A 48 1.64 -4.90 6.18
C HIS A 48 1.64 -3.49 5.55
N TRP A 49 2.36 -2.54 6.15
CA TRP A 49 2.43 -1.17 5.64
C TRP A 49 3.15 -1.08 4.29
N ARG A 50 4.18 -1.89 4.04
CA ARG A 50 4.83 -1.99 2.72
C ARG A 50 3.91 -2.58 1.65
N GLN A 51 3.02 -3.50 2.03
CA GLN A 51 2.01 -4.01 1.11
C GLN A 51 0.97 -2.93 0.78
N ILE A 52 0.54 -2.15 1.78
CA ILE A 52 -0.38 -1.01 1.59
C ILE A 52 0.24 0.07 0.69
N GLU A 53 1.50 0.43 0.92
CA GLU A 53 2.23 1.41 0.08
C GLU A 53 2.20 1.00 -1.41
N ARG A 54 2.51 -0.27 -1.71
CA ARG A 54 2.43 -0.82 -3.08
C ARG A 54 1.01 -0.84 -3.62
N MET A 55 0.01 -1.12 -2.78
CA MET A 55 -1.40 -1.09 -3.16
C MET A 55 -1.83 0.33 -3.56
N ILE A 56 -1.47 1.33 -2.77
CA ILE A 56 -1.79 2.74 -3.06
C ILE A 56 -1.18 3.15 -4.41
N PHE A 57 0.07 2.75 -4.68
CA PHE A 57 0.68 2.99 -5.97
C PHE A 57 -0.13 2.36 -7.12
N LEU A 58 -0.54 1.10 -7.02
CA LEU A 58 -1.35 0.45 -8.04
C LEU A 58 -2.71 1.13 -8.24
N LEU A 59 -3.41 1.46 -7.15
CA LEU A 59 -4.72 2.11 -7.19
C LEU A 59 -4.67 3.54 -7.73
N SER A 60 -3.51 4.20 -7.66
CA SER A 60 -3.32 5.55 -8.21
C SER A 60 -3.22 5.59 -9.73
N ILE A 61 -2.96 4.45 -10.38
CA ILE A 61 -2.75 4.38 -11.82
C ILE A 61 -4.11 4.31 -12.52
N GLN A 62 -4.42 5.34 -13.31
CA GLN A 62 -5.69 5.48 -14.05
C GLN A 62 -5.69 4.73 -15.39
N ALA A 63 -4.86 3.70 -15.52
CA ALA A 63 -4.71 2.91 -16.73
C ALA A 63 -4.66 1.42 -16.36
N PRO A 64 -5.14 0.52 -17.23
CA PRO A 64 -5.01 -0.91 -17.00
C PRO A 64 -3.53 -1.31 -16.94
N ILE A 65 -3.17 -2.12 -15.94
CA ILE A 65 -1.83 -2.69 -15.78
C ILE A 65 -1.93 -4.20 -15.92
N GLY A 66 -1.05 -4.79 -16.74
CA GLY A 66 -1.03 -6.22 -16.98
C GLY A 66 -1.88 -6.63 -18.19
N THR A 67 -2.50 -7.79 -18.11
CA THR A 67 -3.32 -8.36 -19.19
C THR A 67 -4.79 -8.16 -18.88
N ILE A 68 -5.55 -7.65 -19.86
CA ILE A 68 -7.02 -7.56 -19.79
C ILE A 68 -7.58 -8.78 -20.51
N HIS A 69 -8.40 -9.58 -19.83
CA HIS A 69 -9.10 -10.74 -20.38
C HIS A 69 -10.57 -10.41 -20.64
#